data_AF-A0A6L2MQ62-F1
#
_entry.id   AF-A0A6L2MQ62-F1
#
_cell.length_a   1.000
_cell.length_b   1.000
_cell.length_c   1.000
_cell.angle_alpha   90.00
_cell.angle_beta   90.00
_cell.angle_gamma   90.00
#
_symmetry.space_group_name_H-M   'P 1'
#
loop_
_entity.id
_entity.type
_entity.pdbx_description
1 polymer ?
#
loop_
_entity_poly.entity_id
_entity_poly.type
_entity_poly.pdbx_seq_one_letter_code
_entity_poly.pdbx_strand_id
1 'polypeptide(L)' 'MSYRACKSCNKKVTEGIDSGYWCDTCLKNESECSLRYTLSAKFSDVSGAAWLSVFSDDSEKIIGCSADELNKMESHDDSK' A
#
# COMPACT_ATOMS: atom_id res chain seq x y z
N MET A 1 -6.91 -1.99 -1.50
CA MET A 1 -6.25 -2.61 -0.34
C MET A 1 -4.78 -2.24 -0.36
N SER A 2 -4.23 -1.72 0.73
CA SER A 2 -2.80 -1.39 0.86
C SER A 2 -2.13 -2.32 1.86
N TYR A 3 -0.79 -2.32 1.89
CA TYR A 3 0.00 -3.02 2.90
C TYR A 3 1.13 -2.13 3.42
N ARG A 4 1.55 -2.36 4.67
CA ARG A 4 2.69 -1.69 5.28
C ARG A 4 3.99 -2.26 4.71
N ALA A 5 4.84 -1.39 4.19
CA ALA A 5 6.08 -1.75 3.51
C ALA A 5 7.29 -1.02 4.12
N CYS A 6 8.46 -1.67 4.03
CA CYS A 6 9.72 -1.06 4.38
C CYS A 6 10.10 0.02 3.36
N LYS A 7 10.42 1.23 3.83
CA LYS A 7 10.75 2.38 2.96
C LYS A 7 11.96 2.14 2.04
N SER A 8 12.88 1.24 2.41
CA SER A 8 14.10 0.98 1.63
C SER A 8 13.99 -0.14 0.61
N CYS A 9 13.20 -1.19 0.89
CA CYS A 9 13.17 -2.39 0.04
C CYS A 9 11.76 -2.77 -0.45
N ASN A 10 10.73 -1.99 -0.09
CA ASN A 10 9.32 -2.21 -0.44
C ASN A 10 8.71 -3.53 0.05
N LYS A 11 9.47 -4.39 0.71
CA LYS A 11 8.96 -5.64 1.27
C LYS A 11 7.97 -5.32 2.40
N LYS A 12 6.90 -6.12 2.47
CA LYS A 12 5.94 -6.09 3.57
C LYS A 12 6.67 -6.27 4.91
N VAL A 13 6.36 -5.39 5.85
CA VAL A 13 6.89 -5.45 7.23
C VAL A 13 5.94 -6.18 8.16
N THR A 14 6.48 -6.69 9.26
CA THR A 14 5.72 -7.27 10.38
C THR A 14 5.80 -6.35 11.59
N GLU A 15 5.00 -6.63 12.63
CA GLU A 15 5.11 -5.92 13.90
C GLU A 15 6.47 -6.23 14.56
N GLY A 16 7.17 -5.18 15.00
CA GLY A 16 8.42 -5.27 15.73
C GLY A 16 8.21 -5.36 17.25
N ILE A 17 9.31 -5.60 17.98
CA ILE A 17 9.30 -5.86 19.44
C ILE A 17 8.85 -4.63 20.25
N ASP A 18 9.12 -3.41 19.77
CA ASP A 18 8.85 -2.15 20.48
C ASP A 18 7.95 -1.19 19.69
N SER A 19 6.76 -1.63 19.27
CA SER A 19 5.77 -0.82 18.52
C SER A 19 6.24 -0.27 17.16
N GLY A 20 7.32 -0.83 16.61
CA GLY A 20 7.86 -0.52 15.28
C GLY A 20 7.50 -1.56 14.21
N TYR A 21 8.17 -1.45 13.07
CA TYR A 21 8.02 -2.29 11.90
C TYR A 21 9.29 -3.06 11.61
N TRP A 22 9.22 -4.39 11.73
CA TRP A 22 10.34 -5.26 11.42
C TRP A 22 10.37 -5.61 9.92
N CYS A 23 11.54 -5.44 9.30
CA CYS A 23 11.79 -5.86 7.94
C CYS A 23 12.80 -7.02 7.91
N ASP A 24 12.35 -8.23 7.58
CA ASP A 24 13.21 -9.41 7.50
C ASP A 24 14.30 -9.33 6.42
N THR A 25 14.10 -8.53 5.37
CA THR A 25 15.09 -8.41 4.29
C THR A 25 16.18 -7.40 4.62
N CYS A 26 15.85 -6.33 5.32
CA CYS A 26 16.84 -5.34 5.76
C CYS A 26 17.37 -5.60 7.17
N LEU A 27 16.83 -6.59 7.88
CA LEU A 27 17.19 -6.96 9.26
C LEU A 27 17.18 -5.77 10.23
N LYS A 28 16.17 -4.91 10.10
CA LYS A 28 16.04 -3.69 10.88
C LYS A 28 14.60 -3.48 11.36
N ASN A 29 14.50 -2.84 12.52
CA ASN A 29 13.25 -2.34 13.07
C ASN A 29 13.15 -0.84 12.77
N GLU A 30 12.11 -0.44 12.05
CA GLU A 30 11.85 0.95 11.66
C GLU A 30 10.70 1.52 12.49
N SER A 31 10.79 2.77 12.91
CA SER A 31 9.67 3.44 13.60
C SER A 31 8.49 3.71 12.66
N GLU A 32 8.76 3.87 11.37
CA GLU A 32 7.78 4.22 10.36
C GLU A 32 7.83 3.28 9.16
N CYS A 33 6.66 3.00 8.59
CA CYS A 33 6.52 2.31 7.31
C CYS A 33 5.86 3.23 6.28
N SER A 34 5.95 2.87 5.00
CA SER A 34 5.12 3.45 3.93
C SER A 34 3.99 2.50 3.59
N LEU A 35 2.79 3.00 3.33
CA LEU A 35 1.74 2.18 2.72
C LEU A 35 2.00 2.04 1.21
N ARG A 36 1.77 0.84 0.68
CA ARG A 36 1.85 0.57 -0.76
C ARG A 36 0.58 -0.11 -1.23
N TYR A 37 0.14 0.19 -2.46
CA TYR A 37 -1.06 -0.45 -3.00
C TYR A 37 -0.80 -1.88 -3.49
N THR A 38 -1.81 -2.70 -3.27
CA THR A 38 -2.09 -3.91 -4.06
C THR A 38 -3.51 -3.75 -4.59
N LEU A 39 -3.63 -3.12 -5.75
CA LEU A 39 -4.92 -2.82 -6.37
C LEU A 39 -5.37 -4.02 -7.20
N SER A 40 -6.56 -4.54 -6.93
CA SER A 40 -7.26 -5.44 -7.84
C SER A 40 -8.32 -4.62 -8.57
N ALA A 41 -8.18 -4.48 -9.89
CA ALA A 41 -9.06 -3.66 -10.69
C ALA A 41 -9.53 -4.44 -11.93
N LYS A 42 -10.80 -4.23 -12.31
CA LYS A 42 -11.38 -4.79 -13.53
C LYS A 42 -11.31 -3.75 -14.64
N PHE A 43 -10.59 -4.07 -15.70
CA PHE A 43 -10.49 -3.24 -16.89
C PHE A 43 -11.36 -3.83 -17.99
N SER A 44 -12.01 -2.98 -18.77
CA SER A 44 -12.90 -3.40 -19.85
C SER A 44 -12.73 -2.52 -21.08
N ASP A 45 -12.77 -3.14 -22.24
CA ASP A 45 -12.83 -2.50 -23.54
C ASP A 45 -13.85 -3.22 -24.45
N VAL A 46 -13.85 -2.88 -25.74
CA VAL A 46 -14.75 -3.50 -26.73
C VAL A 46 -14.54 -5.01 -26.90
N SER A 47 -13.38 -5.54 -26.52
CA SER A 47 -13.04 -6.96 -26.65
C SER A 47 -13.47 -7.80 -25.44
N GLY A 48 -13.73 -7.16 -24.29
CA GLY A 48 -14.15 -7.85 -23.08
C GLY A 48 -13.68 -7.15 -21.81
N ALA A 49 -13.54 -7.92 -20.73
CA ALA A 49 -13.06 -7.42 -19.45
C ALA A 49 -12.20 -8.44 -18.71
N ALA A 50 -11.18 -7.95 -18.00
CA ALA A 50 -10.27 -8.77 -17.21
C ALA A 50 -9.98 -8.14 -15.85
N TRP A 51 -9.73 -8.99 -14.85
CA TRP A 51 -9.20 -8.58 -13.55
C TRP A 51 -7.68 -8.53 -13.62
N LEU A 52 -7.11 -7.39 -13.22
CA LEU A 52 -5.67 -7.17 -13.17
C LEU A 52 -5.25 -6.78 -11.76
N SER A 53 -4.11 -7.31 -11.35
CA SER A 53 -3.40 -6.86 -10.15
C SER A 53 -2.42 -5.76 -10.55
N VAL A 54 -2.62 -4.56 -10.01
CA VAL A 54 -1.79 -3.38 -10.24
C VAL A 54 -1.02 -3.08 -8.96
N PHE A 55 0.28 -2.84 -9.09
CA PHE A 55 1.17 -2.54 -7.95
C PHE A 55 1.29 -1.02 -7.73
N SER A 56 1.90 -0.63 -6.60
CA SER A 56 1.85 0.76 -6.07
C SER A 56 2.05 1.84 -7.11
N ASP A 57 3.16 1.83 -7.85
CA ASP A 57 3.56 2.95 -8.70
C ASP A 57 2.53 3.24 -9.82
N ASP A 58 1.89 2.20 -10.37
CA ASP A 58 0.82 2.37 -11.36
C ASP A 58 -0.55 2.58 -10.71
N SER A 59 -0.77 2.00 -9.54
CA SER A 59 -2.00 2.21 -8.76
C SER A 59 -2.14 3.66 -8.30
N GLU A 60 -1.05 4.30 -7.90
CA GLU A 60 -1.01 5.72 -7.52
C GLU A 60 -1.40 6.63 -8.68
N LYS A 61 -0.99 6.29 -9.91
CA LYS A 61 -1.39 7.02 -11.12
C LYS A 61 -2.88 6.84 -11.42
N ILE A 62 -3.42 5.64 -11.21
CA ILE A 62 -4.84 5.33 -11.46
C ILE A 62 -5.74 5.98 -10.40
N ILE A 63 -5.34 5.91 -9.14
CA ILE A 63 -6.13 6.43 -8.00
C ILE A 63 -5.96 7.96 -7.87
N GLY A 64 -4.80 8.49 -8.24
CA GLY A 64 -4.49 9.93 -8.20
C GLY A 64 -3.93 10.42 -6.87
N CYS A 65 -3.61 9.52 -5.94
CA CYS A 65 -2.93 9.84 -4.68
C CYS A 65 -2.12 8.64 -4.19
N SER A 66 -1.25 8.86 -3.20
CA SER A 66 -0.49 7.81 -2.53
C SER A 66 -1.37 6.97 -1.59
N ALA A 67 -0.94 5.73 -1.31
CA ALA A 67 -1.65 4.86 -0.37
C ALA A 67 -1.68 5.45 1.06
N ASP A 68 -0.65 6.21 1.44
CA ASP A 68 -0.60 6.93 2.72
C ASP A 68 -1.63 8.07 2.78
N GLU A 69 -1.79 8.83 1.70
CA GLU A 69 -2.81 9.89 1.61
C GLU A 69 -4.22 9.30 1.65
N LEU A 70 -4.48 8.22 0.90
CA LEU A 70 -5.79 7.56 0.89
C LEU A 70 -6.17 7.06 2.28
N ASN A 71 -5.23 6.44 3.01
CA ASN A 71 -5.46 5.96 4.37
C ASN A 71 -5.75 7.11 5.34
N LYS A 72 -5.09 8.26 5.19
CA LYS A 72 -5.39 9.45 6.00
C LYS A 72 -6.80 9.96 5.71
N MET A 73 -7.22 10.00 4.45
CA MET A 73 -8.57 10.43 4.08
C MET A 73 -9.64 9.52 4.70
N GLU A 74 -9.44 8.20 4.68
CA GLU A 74 -10.34 7.22 5.31
C GLU A 74 -10.47 7.46 6.83
N SER A 75 -9.36 7.62 7.55
CA SER A 75 -9.38 7.85 9.00
C SER A 75 -10.08 9.15 9.44
N HIS A 76 -10.18 10.14 8.55
CA HIS A 76 -10.83 11.41 8.83
C HIS A 76 -12.36 11.34 8.64
N ASP A 77 -12.85 10.45 7.78
CA ASP A 77 -14.29 10.32 7.50
C ASP A 77 -15.03 9.53 8.60
N ASP A 78 -14.34 8.61 9.29
CA ASP A 78 -14.86 7.88 10.46
C ASP A 78 -15.04 8.75 11.72
N SER A 79 -14.56 10.00 11.71
CA SER A 79 -14.65 10.93 12.84
C SER A 79 -15.87 11.86 12.77
N LYS A 80 -16.88 11.52 11.97
CA LYS A 80 -18.08 12.34 11.72
C LYS A 80 -19.39 11.64 12.03
#